data_AF-A0A955BNV2-F1
#
_entry.id   AF-A0A955BNV2-F1
#
_cell.length_a   1.000
_cell.length_b   1.000
_cell.length_c   1.000
_cell.angle_alpha   90.00
_cell.angle_beta   90.00
_cell.angle_gamma   90.00
#
_symmetry.space_group_name_H-M   'P 1'
#
loop_
_entity.id
_entity.type
_entity.pdbx_description
1 polymer ?
#
loop_
_entity_poly.entity_id
_entity_poly.type
_entity_poly.pdbx_seq_one_letter_code
_entity_poly.pdbx_strand_id
1 'polypeptide(L)'
;MLTAHYGTALYISGRKEEAIVMWEKGMQARPSSRESYLAMAEMLLKERKNIDALKILLRYEENKAYDSPDVEYFLGHIYFELKRYEKAREHADKAYKLGYPFPGLRRKLERIGK
;
A
#
# COMPACT_ATOMS: atom_id res chain seq x y z
N MET A 1 11.37 -1.93 -9.82
CA MET A 1 12.33 -1.77 -8.69
C MET A 1 13.10 -0.45 -8.77
N LEU A 2 13.87 -0.15 -9.81
CA LEU A 2 14.64 1.12 -9.91
C LEU A 2 13.74 2.37 -9.86
N THR A 3 12.63 2.36 -10.61
CA THR A 3 11.65 3.46 -10.62
C THR A 3 10.99 3.70 -9.27
N ALA A 4 10.69 2.63 -8.52
CA ALA A 4 10.11 2.72 -7.19
C ALA A 4 11.07 3.37 -6.17
N HIS A 5 12.31 2.87 -6.11
CA HIS A 5 13.33 3.42 -5.21
C HIS A 5 13.71 4.85 -5.57
N TYR A 6 13.85 5.15 -6.87
CA TYR A 6 14.15 6.51 -7.32
C TYR A 6 13.00 7.48 -7.01
N GLY A 7 11.75 7.06 -7.22
CA GLY A 7 10.58 7.83 -6.79
C GLY A 7 10.61 8.11 -5.28
N THR A 8 10.91 7.10 -4.45
CA THR A 8 11.05 7.28 -3.00
C THR A 8 12.17 8.25 -2.64
N ALA A 9 13.33 8.17 -3.29
CA ALA A 9 14.44 9.09 -3.05
C ALA A 9 14.06 10.55 -3.41
N LEU A 10 13.42 10.75 -4.57
CA LEU A 10 12.90 12.07 -4.98
C LEU A 10 11.92 12.62 -3.95
N TYR A 11 10.99 11.78 -3.49
CA TYR A 11 9.98 12.19 -2.53
C TYR A 11 10.60 12.63 -1.19
N ILE A 12 11.55 11.85 -0.67
CA ILE A 12 12.28 12.18 0.58
C ILE A 12 13.09 13.47 0.41
N SER A 13 13.61 13.76 -0.79
CA SER A 13 14.31 15.01 -1.11
C SER A 13 13.39 16.23 -1.31
N GLY A 14 12.07 16.08 -1.10
CA GLY A 14 11.09 17.16 -1.27
C GLY A 14 10.56 17.34 -2.69
N ARG A 15 11.07 16.56 -3.67
CA ARG A 15 10.67 16.61 -5.09
C ARG A 15 9.47 15.71 -5.34
N LYS A 16 8.33 16.03 -4.73
CA LYS A 16 7.15 15.16 -4.65
C LYS A 16 6.52 14.91 -6.02
N GLU A 17 6.42 15.92 -6.86
CA GLU A 17 5.81 15.82 -8.18
C GLU A 17 6.60 14.86 -9.07
N GLU A 18 7.93 14.96 -9.03
CA GLU A 18 8.82 14.07 -9.79
C GLU A 18 8.77 12.64 -9.26
N ALA A 19 8.64 12.45 -7.95
CA ALA A 19 8.44 11.14 -7.37
C ALA A 19 7.18 10.45 -7.91
N ILE A 20 6.06 11.19 -7.97
CA ILE A 20 4.78 10.70 -8.52
C ILE A 20 4.97 10.29 -9.98
N VAL A 21 5.61 11.12 -10.79
CA VAL A 21 5.90 10.78 -12.20
C VAL A 21 6.72 9.49 -12.31
N MET A 22 7.72 9.31 -11.45
CA MET A 22 8.56 8.10 -11.48
C MET A 22 7.82 6.85 -11.04
N TRP A 23 6.94 6.93 -10.04
CA TRP A 23 6.09 5.81 -9.65
C TRP A 23 5.10 5.46 -10.76
N GLU A 24 4.40 6.44 -11.33
CA GLU A 24 3.45 6.23 -12.44
C GLU A 24 4.14 5.58 -13.65
N LYS A 25 5.33 6.04 -14.04
CA LYS A 25 6.14 5.37 -15.08
C LYS A 25 6.43 3.91 -14.73
N GLY A 26 6.71 3.62 -13.46
CA GLY A 26 6.91 2.24 -13.00
C GLY A 26 5.65 1.39 -13.06
N MET A 27 4.48 1.96 -12.72
CA MET A 27 3.18 1.30 -12.84
C MET A 27 2.84 1.02 -14.31
N GLN A 28 3.08 1.97 -15.21
CA GLN A 28 2.87 1.77 -16.66
C GLN A 28 3.77 0.68 -17.25
N ALA A 29 5.05 0.67 -16.86
CA ALA A 29 6.00 -0.31 -17.37
C ALA A 29 5.73 -1.73 -16.84
N ARG A 30 5.19 -1.85 -15.62
CA ARG A 30 4.93 -3.14 -14.95
C ARG A 30 3.65 -3.06 -14.11
N PRO A 31 2.46 -3.10 -14.74
CA PRO A 31 1.19 -2.86 -14.04
C PRO A 31 0.83 -3.95 -13.03
N SER A 32 1.32 -5.18 -13.22
CA SER A 32 1.14 -6.29 -12.28
C SER A 32 2.17 -6.33 -11.15
N SER A 33 3.14 -5.40 -11.14
CA SER A 33 4.27 -5.38 -10.21
C SER A 33 3.99 -4.40 -9.07
N ARG A 34 4.03 -4.89 -7.83
CA ARG A 34 3.58 -4.17 -6.64
C ARG A 34 4.45 -2.99 -6.20
N GLU A 35 5.70 -2.92 -6.62
CA GLU A 35 6.71 -2.05 -6.00
C GLU A 35 6.38 -0.56 -6.11
N SER A 36 5.97 -0.09 -7.29
CA SER A 36 5.62 1.33 -7.48
C SER A 36 4.32 1.70 -6.76
N TYR A 37 3.34 0.79 -6.75
CA TYR A 37 2.07 1.00 -6.05
C TYR A 37 2.28 1.08 -4.54
N LEU A 38 3.03 0.14 -3.96
CA LEU A 38 3.35 0.12 -2.54
C LEU A 38 4.17 1.36 -2.12
N ALA A 39 5.20 1.72 -2.88
CA ALA A 39 6.02 2.89 -2.56
C ALA A 39 5.19 4.18 -2.52
N MET A 40 4.34 4.40 -3.53
CA MET A 40 3.47 5.57 -3.58
C MET A 40 2.40 5.53 -2.47
N ALA A 41 1.74 4.40 -2.26
CA ALA A 41 0.70 4.25 -1.23
C ALA A 41 1.26 4.44 0.19
N GLU A 42 2.46 3.92 0.48
CA GLU A 42 3.14 4.12 1.76
C GLU A 42 3.42 5.61 2.02
N MET A 43 3.90 6.34 1.01
CA MET A 43 4.15 7.78 1.17
C MET A 43 2.84 8.56 1.36
N LEU A 44 1.79 8.22 0.61
CA LEU A 44 0.47 8.83 0.78
C LEU A 44 -0.12 8.57 2.19
N LEU A 45 0.07 7.37 2.74
CA LEU A 45 -0.30 7.06 4.13
C LEU A 45 0.47 7.91 5.15
N LYS A 46 1.78 8.11 4.93
CA LYS A 46 2.60 8.99 5.77
C LYS A 46 2.09 10.43 5.77
N GLU A 47 1.55 10.90 4.65
CA GLU A 47 0.88 12.21 4.54
C GLU A 47 -0.57 12.22 5.04
N ARG A 48 -1.09 11.12 5.60
CA ARG A 48 -2.51 10.96 5.99
C ARG A 48 -3.49 11.07 4.81
N LYS A 49 -3.02 10.94 3.57
CA LYS A 49 -3.85 10.89 2.35
C LYS A 49 -4.38 9.47 2.13
N ASN A 50 -5.12 8.97 3.12
CA ASN A 50 -5.54 7.57 3.18
C ASN A 50 -6.43 7.15 2.00
N ILE A 51 -7.29 8.06 1.51
CA ILE A 51 -8.15 7.81 0.35
C ILE A 51 -7.34 7.68 -0.94
N ASP A 52 -6.32 8.52 -1.12
CA ASP A 52 -5.47 8.44 -2.32
C ASP A 52 -4.60 7.18 -2.27
N ALA A 53 -4.05 6.85 -1.09
CA ALA A 53 -3.35 5.58 -0.89
C ALA A 53 -4.24 4.37 -1.25
N LEU A 54 -5.51 4.41 -0.83
CA LEU A 54 -6.47 3.36 -1.17
C LEU A 54 -6.66 3.24 -2.69
N LYS A 55 -6.88 4.36 -3.38
CA LYS A 55 -7.06 4.37 -4.85
C LYS A 55 -5.84 3.77 -5.57
N ILE A 56 -4.63 4.07 -5.11
CA ILE A 56 -3.41 3.51 -5.70
C ILE A 56 -3.38 1.98 -5.56
N LEU A 57 -3.66 1.44 -4.37
CA LEU A 57 -3.64 -0.02 -4.20
C LEU A 57 -4.81 -0.72 -4.88
N LEU A 58 -5.98 -0.08 -5.01
CA LEU A 58 -7.08 -0.64 -5.80
C LEU A 58 -6.73 -0.72 -7.30
N ARG A 59 -5.97 0.25 -7.85
CA ARG A 59 -5.45 0.13 -9.22
C ARG A 59 -4.51 -1.07 -9.38
N TYR A 60 -3.74 -1.42 -8.35
CA TYR A 60 -2.93 -2.65 -8.38
C TYR A 60 -3.82 -3.90 -8.37
N GLU A 61 -4.85 -3.94 -7.53
CA GLU A 61 -5.80 -5.05 -7.46
C GLU A 61 -6.47 -5.34 -8.81
N GLU A 62 -6.75 -4.30 -9.61
CA GLU A 62 -7.29 -4.42 -10.97
C GLU A 62 -6.31 -5.04 -11.98
N ASN A 63 -4.99 -4.98 -11.71
CA ASN A 63 -3.94 -5.36 -12.67
C ASN A 63 -3.03 -6.50 -12.19
N LYS A 64 -3.17 -6.96 -10.95
CA LYS A 64 -2.28 -7.96 -10.37
C LYS A 64 -2.44 -9.33 -11.03
N ALA A 65 -1.32 -10.03 -11.18
CA ALA A 65 -1.34 -11.43 -11.61
C ALA A 65 -1.60 -12.38 -10.44
N TYR A 66 -1.13 -12.02 -9.25
CA TYR A 66 -1.23 -12.82 -8.03
C TYR A 66 -1.43 -11.92 -6.82
N ASP A 67 -2.05 -12.46 -5.77
CA ASP A 67 -2.14 -11.79 -4.48
C ASP A 67 -0.75 -11.51 -3.88
N SER A 68 -0.62 -10.39 -3.19
CA SER A 68 0.62 -9.98 -2.54
C SER A 68 0.39 -9.76 -1.04
N PRO A 69 1.08 -10.49 -0.14
CA PRO A 69 0.91 -10.33 1.31
C PRO A 69 1.13 -8.89 1.76
N ASP A 70 2.11 -8.19 1.15
CA ASP A 70 2.40 -6.80 1.48
C ASP A 70 1.25 -5.88 1.06
N VAL A 71 0.63 -6.10 -0.10
CA VAL A 71 -0.49 -5.25 -0.57
C VAL A 71 -1.72 -5.44 0.31
N GLU A 72 -2.03 -6.68 0.66
CA GLU A 72 -3.13 -6.99 1.58
C GLU A 72 -2.91 -6.34 2.95
N TYR A 73 -1.68 -6.39 3.48
CA TYR A 73 -1.37 -5.71 4.74
C TYR A 73 -1.57 -4.19 4.64
N PHE A 74 -1.07 -3.56 3.57
CA PHE A 74 -1.21 -2.12 3.37
C PHE A 74 -2.67 -1.71 3.14
N LEU A 75 -3.47 -2.48 2.39
CA LEU A 75 -4.91 -2.25 2.25
C LEU A 75 -5.61 -2.33 3.62
N GLY A 76 -5.29 -3.36 4.42
CA GLY A 76 -5.81 -3.49 5.77
C GLY A 76 -5.44 -2.30 6.66
N HIS A 77 -4.19 -1.82 6.58
CA HIS A 77 -3.75 -0.64 7.32
C HIS A 77 -4.49 0.62 6.84
N ILE A 78 -4.64 0.84 5.54
CA ILE A 78 -5.40 1.98 5.00
C ILE A 78 -6.85 1.95 5.49
N TYR A 79 -7.52 0.79 5.42
CA TYR A 79 -8.89 0.67 5.91
C TYR A 79 -9.00 0.89 7.41
N PHE A 80 -7.99 0.49 8.19
CA PHE A 80 -7.93 0.78 9.62
C PHE A 80 -7.86 2.30 9.87
N GLU A 81 -6.98 3.03 9.17
CA GLU A 81 -6.87 4.49 9.29
C GLU A 81 -8.15 5.21 8.83
N LEU A 82 -8.91 4.61 7.91
CA LEU A 82 -10.23 5.07 7.48
C LEU A 82 -11.38 4.64 8.42
N LYS A 83 -11.07 3.99 9.55
CA LYS A 83 -12.03 3.44 10.52
C LYS A 83 -13.01 2.41 9.93
N ARG A 84 -12.66 1.80 8.80
CA ARG A 84 -13.42 0.74 8.14
C ARG A 84 -12.92 -0.62 8.63
N TYR A 85 -13.16 -0.91 9.90
CA TYR A 85 -12.48 -1.99 10.61
C TYR A 85 -12.81 -3.39 10.08
N GLU A 86 -14.02 -3.63 9.59
CA GLU A 86 -14.37 -4.94 9.00
C GLU A 86 -13.51 -5.25 7.77
N LYS A 87 -13.36 -4.28 6.86
CA LYS A 87 -12.45 -4.41 5.70
C LYS A 87 -10.99 -4.50 6.14
N ALA A 88 -10.62 -3.75 7.18
CA ALA A 88 -9.28 -3.81 7.72
C ALA A 88 -8.93 -5.22 8.22
N ARG A 89 -9.86 -5.89 8.92
CA ARG A 89 -9.73 -7.28 9.36
C ARG A 89 -9.64 -8.23 8.17
N GLU A 90 -10.55 -8.12 7.21
CA GLU A 90 -10.56 -8.99 6.01
C GLU A 90 -9.20 -8.98 5.29
N HIS A 91 -8.66 -7.80 5.01
CA HIS A 91 -7.36 -7.66 4.35
C HIS A 91 -6.19 -8.07 5.26
N ALA A 92 -6.27 -7.83 6.56
CA ALA A 92 -5.28 -8.30 7.52
C ALA A 92 -5.21 -9.85 7.53
N ASP A 93 -6.36 -10.53 7.64
CA ASP A 93 -6.45 -11.97 7.65
C ASP A 93 -5.90 -12.58 6.36
N LYS A 94 -6.22 -11.98 5.21
CA LYS A 94 -5.66 -12.39 3.92
C LYS A 94 -4.14 -12.21 3.87
N ALA A 95 -3.62 -11.08 4.34
CA ALA A 95 -2.18 -10.83 4.42
C ALA A 95 -1.46 -11.90 5.25
N TYR A 96 -2.01 -12.25 6.43
CA TYR A 96 -1.41 -13.25 7.31
C TYR A 96 -1.51 -14.67 6.75
N LYS A 97 -2.63 -15.01 6.09
CA LYS A 97 -2.77 -16.28 5.37
C LYS A 97 -1.75 -16.44 4.24
N LEU A 98 -1.37 -15.32 3.61
CA LEU A 98 -0.32 -15.27 2.58
C LEU A 98 1.11 -15.19 3.17
N GLY A 99 1.26 -15.25 4.49
CA GLY A 99 2.57 -15.30 5.15
C GLY A 99 3.18 -13.94 5.47
N TYR A 100 2.39 -12.85 5.54
CA TYR A 100 2.91 -11.55 5.96
C TYR A 100 3.50 -11.63 7.39
N PRO A 101 4.75 -11.22 7.62
CA PRO A 101 5.48 -11.60 8.83
C PRO A 101 5.16 -10.74 10.06
N PHE A 102 4.56 -9.56 9.89
CA PHE A 102 4.42 -8.59 11.00
C PHE A 102 3.00 -8.50 11.57
N PRO A 103 2.77 -8.86 12.85
CA PRO A 103 1.43 -8.88 13.46
C PRO A 103 0.92 -7.48 13.87
N GLY A 104 1.52 -6.40 13.37
CA GLY A 104 1.24 -5.03 13.81
C GLY A 104 -0.23 -4.63 13.63
N LEU A 105 -0.79 -4.90 12.44
CA LEU A 105 -2.18 -4.60 12.13
C LEU A 105 -3.16 -5.46 12.94
N ARG A 106 -2.89 -6.76 13.08
CA ARG A 106 -3.67 -7.65 13.94
C ARG A 106 -3.78 -7.11 15.37
N ARG A 107 -2.65 -6.73 15.98
CA ARG A 107 -2.64 -6.17 17.34
C ARG A 107 -3.39 -4.84 17.44
N LYS A 108 -3.38 -4.01 16.39
CA LYS A 108 -4.18 -2.77 16.35
C LYS A 108 -5.68 -3.06 16.36
N LEU A 109 -6.13 -4.05 15.59
CA LEU A 109 -7.53 -4.49 15.53
C LEU A 109 -7.98 -5.11 16.86
N GLU A 110 -7.18 -6.01 17.43
CA GLU A 110 -7.48 -6.66 18.72
C GLU A 110 -7.68 -5.62 19.85
N ARG A 111 -6.85 -4.57 19.88
CA ARG A 111 -6.94 -3.49 20.88
C ARG A 111 -8.25 -2.69 20.84
N ILE A 112 -8.94 -2.67 19.70
CA ILE A 112 -10.22 -1.98 19.53
C ILE A 112 -11.40 -2.96 19.56
N GLY A 113 -11.17 -4.21 19.98
CA GLY A 113 -12.20 -5.27 20.02
C GLY A 113 -12.61 -5.76 18.62
N LYS A 114 -11.72 -5.59 17.64
CA LYS A 114 -11.91 -6.01 16.25
C LYS A 114 -10.89 -7.06 15.85
#